data_AF-A0A7X7KLT7-F1
#
_entry.id   AF-A0A7X7KLT7-F1
#
_cell.length_a   1.000
_cell.length_b   1.000
_cell.length_c   1.000
_cell.angle_alpha   90.00
_cell.angle_beta   90.00
_cell.angle_gamma   90.00
#
_symmetry.space_group_name_H-M   'P 1'
#
loop_
_entity.id
_entity.type
_entity.pdbx_description
1 polymer ?
#
loop_
_entity_poly.entity_id
_entity_poly.type
_entity_poly.pdbx_seq_one_letter_code
_entity_poly.pdbx_strand_id
1 'polypeptide(L)'
;MTAHARTFRFSLMLTAALLTGSLALQAQVDVVKRLGEANPTLVVTSFEGSDAVRKKLVDALTRCDWFTVQSSGRDPDFTVAARHLAGAAESLELQVVTRQRASFGLRAAAGAGGTDEMVFRAVDELLRKAFSVPGLCNSRLAFAVAGSGNLKEVYTCRFDGSDSRRLTHNGSISTEPSWGPGNRQLVYTLYQNNATSVVLVDMANSRQKRLCRFPGLNAGADLSPDGQWAAISLSKDRRVDLFVVSAQTGQVARQLTSDLSAESSPCWSPRGDQLCFVSDRAGRPQLYLIGAQGGSATRLLRESDEAVSPDWSPVSNTICFSTRLGGQYAIAVVDMKDGSRTRKVVTNAAGNWESPAWAPDGRHVVCARRLQKGRELYMVDTWHGRLIPITRGGDHSLPSWSEVYP
;
A
#
# COMPACT_ATOMS: atom_id res chain seq x y z
N MET A 1 64.18 -60.06 22.16
CA MET A 1 64.46 -59.83 20.73
C MET A 1 63.70 -58.59 20.28
N THR A 2 64.44 -57.65 19.70
CA THR A 2 64.09 -56.27 19.33
C THR A 2 63.28 -56.15 18.04
N ALA A 3 62.27 -55.26 18.00
CA ALA A 3 61.80 -54.51 16.81
C ALA A 3 60.74 -53.47 17.27
N HIS A 4 61.07 -52.20 17.49
CA HIS A 4 60.92 -51.06 16.55
C HIS A 4 59.57 -50.98 15.81
N ALA A 5 58.63 -50.20 16.37
CA ALA A 5 57.44 -49.70 15.68
C ALA A 5 57.55 -48.18 15.50
N ARG A 6 57.54 -47.73 14.23
CA ARG A 6 57.59 -46.33 13.81
C ARG A 6 56.20 -45.70 13.88
N THR A 7 56.12 -44.52 14.50
CA THR A 7 54.94 -43.65 14.55
C THR A 7 54.81 -42.83 13.26
N PHE A 8 53.68 -42.98 12.56
CA PHE A 8 53.27 -42.11 11.45
C PHE A 8 52.42 -40.95 11.99
N ARG A 9 52.84 -39.70 11.74
CA ARG A 9 52.03 -38.49 11.96
C ARG A 9 51.32 -38.13 10.66
N PHE A 10 50.00 -38.16 10.64
CA PHE A 10 49.18 -37.58 9.56
C PHE A 10 48.86 -36.12 9.90
N SER A 11 49.24 -35.21 9.01
CA SER A 11 48.96 -33.77 9.08
C SER A 11 47.60 -33.52 8.46
N LEU A 12 46.62 -33.06 9.24
CA LEU A 12 45.29 -32.67 8.77
C LEU A 12 45.33 -31.19 8.37
N MET A 13 45.29 -30.89 7.07
CA MET A 13 45.09 -29.53 6.57
C MET A 13 43.62 -29.14 6.76
N LEU A 14 43.37 -28.09 7.54
CA LEU A 14 42.05 -27.48 7.74
C LEU A 14 41.85 -26.38 6.68
N THR A 15 41.06 -26.64 5.65
CA THR A 15 40.61 -25.60 4.70
C THR A 15 39.40 -24.89 5.26
N ALA A 16 39.57 -23.61 5.63
CA ALA A 16 38.49 -22.74 6.07
C ALA A 16 37.63 -22.29 4.88
N ALA A 17 36.38 -22.72 4.83
CA ALA A 17 35.39 -22.21 3.90
C ALA A 17 34.74 -20.94 4.50
N LEU A 18 35.03 -19.79 3.90
CA LEU A 18 34.37 -18.52 4.19
C LEU A 18 32.93 -18.56 3.66
N LEU A 19 31.98 -18.87 4.54
CA LEU A 19 30.55 -18.63 4.33
C LEU A 19 30.28 -17.13 4.45
N THR A 20 30.25 -16.42 3.31
CA THR A 20 29.67 -15.08 3.24
C THR A 20 28.15 -15.19 3.34
N GLY A 21 27.63 -15.18 4.57
CA GLY A 21 26.20 -15.05 4.82
C GLY A 21 25.72 -13.67 4.38
N SER A 22 24.87 -13.62 3.37
CA SER A 22 24.12 -12.41 3.02
C SER A 22 23.14 -12.12 4.16
N LEU A 23 23.43 -11.07 4.93
CA LEU A 23 22.48 -10.46 5.85
C LEU A 23 21.34 -9.86 5.01
N ALA A 24 20.28 -10.64 4.81
CA ALA A 24 19.00 -10.07 4.47
C ALA A 24 18.58 -9.18 5.64
N LEU A 25 18.47 -7.87 5.41
CA LEU A 25 17.81 -6.97 6.36
C LEU A 25 16.38 -7.51 6.56
N GLN A 26 16.14 -8.19 7.67
CA GLN A 26 14.78 -8.39 8.15
C GLN A 26 14.24 -7.00 8.46
N ALA A 27 13.36 -6.49 7.60
CA ALA A 27 12.57 -5.32 7.91
C ALA A 27 11.81 -5.61 9.22
N GLN A 28 12.23 -4.96 10.29
CA GLN A 28 11.54 -5.01 11.56
C GLN A 28 10.16 -4.36 11.34
N VAL A 29 9.12 -5.18 11.38
CA VAL A 29 7.73 -4.73 11.19
C VAL A 29 7.33 -3.98 12.46
N ASP A 30 7.55 -2.66 12.47
CA ASP A 30 7.14 -1.80 13.57
C ASP A 30 5.61 -1.81 13.68
N VAL A 31 5.12 -2.41 14.76
CA VAL A 31 3.69 -2.53 15.00
C VAL A 31 3.13 -1.15 15.33
N VAL A 32 2.34 -0.60 14.42
CA VAL A 32 1.58 0.64 14.63
C VAL A 32 0.63 0.44 15.81
N LYS A 33 0.90 1.10 16.95
CA LYS A 33 0.08 0.99 18.16
C LYS A 33 -1.08 1.99 18.11
N ARG A 34 -2.30 1.52 18.40
CA ARG A 34 -3.47 2.37 18.57
C ARG A 34 -3.28 3.32 19.75
N LEU A 35 -3.41 4.63 19.50
CA LEU A 35 -3.33 5.67 20.53
C LEU A 35 -4.74 5.99 21.03
N GLY A 36 -5.13 5.42 22.17
CA GLY A 36 -6.37 5.76 22.86
C GLY A 36 -7.67 5.58 22.05
N GLU A 37 -8.72 6.28 22.50
CA GLU A 37 -10.05 6.28 21.87
C GLU A 37 -10.23 7.40 20.83
N ALA A 38 -9.34 8.39 20.82
CA ALA A 38 -9.37 9.53 19.92
C ALA A 38 -7.95 9.99 19.56
N ASN A 39 -7.82 10.70 18.44
CA ASN A 39 -6.55 11.30 18.03
C ASN A 39 -6.09 12.37 19.04
N PRO A 40 -4.77 12.47 19.30
CA PRO A 40 -4.22 13.55 20.11
C PRO A 40 -4.51 14.92 19.49
N THR A 41 -4.73 15.91 20.34
CA THR A 41 -4.97 17.30 19.95
C THR A 41 -3.68 17.99 19.49
N LEU A 42 -3.77 18.80 18.44
CA LEU A 42 -2.64 19.58 17.94
C LEU A 42 -3.05 21.04 17.68
N VAL A 43 -2.23 21.97 18.16
CA VAL A 43 -2.41 23.42 17.92
C VAL A 43 -1.18 23.98 17.22
N VAL A 44 -1.38 24.66 16.09
CA VAL A 44 -0.32 25.47 15.46
C VAL A 44 -0.29 26.83 16.16
N THR A 45 0.64 27.00 17.10
CA THR A 45 0.71 28.16 18.00
C THR A 45 1.25 29.42 17.34
N SER A 46 2.17 29.27 16.39
CA SER A 46 2.71 30.37 15.60
C SER A 46 3.09 29.88 14.21
N PHE A 47 3.01 30.78 13.25
CA PHE A 47 3.47 30.55 11.88
C PHE A 47 4.13 31.82 11.35
N GLU A 48 5.40 31.73 10.99
CA GLU A 48 6.14 32.80 10.30
C GLU A 48 6.29 32.45 8.81
N GLY A 49 5.92 33.36 7.91
CA GLY A 49 6.06 33.18 6.46
C GLY A 49 4.72 33.27 5.71
N SER A 50 4.59 32.55 4.59
CA SER A 50 3.42 32.67 3.70
C SER A 50 2.14 32.05 4.28
N ASP A 51 1.03 32.80 4.26
CA ASP A 51 -0.31 32.31 4.64
C ASP A 51 -0.76 31.11 3.79
N ALA A 52 -0.35 31.04 2.52
CA ALA A 52 -0.65 29.90 1.66
C ALA A 52 0.02 28.61 2.17
N VAL A 53 1.27 28.72 2.64
CA VAL A 53 2.00 27.58 3.24
C VAL A 53 1.41 27.22 4.60
N ARG A 54 1.02 28.21 5.41
CA ARG A 54 0.30 27.98 6.67
C ARG A 54 -0.97 27.18 6.44
N LYS A 55 -1.78 27.59 5.47
CA LYS A 55 -3.02 26.90 5.13
C LYS A 55 -2.74 25.45 4.70
N LYS A 56 -1.75 25.23 3.83
CA LYS A 56 -1.35 23.88 3.39
C LYS A 56 -0.89 23.00 4.54
N LEU A 57 -0.10 23.53 5.47
CA LEU A 57 0.34 22.80 6.66
C LEU A 57 -0.85 22.37 7.52
N VAL A 58 -1.77 23.28 7.82
CA VAL A 58 -2.97 22.97 8.61
C VAL A 58 -3.88 21.97 7.89
N ASP A 59 -4.07 22.12 6.56
CA ASP A 59 -4.83 21.18 5.75
C ASP A 59 -4.21 19.78 5.79
N ALA A 60 -2.88 19.67 5.65
CA ALA A 60 -2.15 18.41 5.69
C ALA A 60 -2.22 17.73 7.07
N LEU A 61 -1.99 18.47 8.15
CA LEU A 61 -2.14 17.99 9.53
C LEU A 61 -3.56 17.49 9.81
N THR A 62 -4.57 18.15 9.26
CA THR A 62 -5.98 17.75 9.41
C THR A 62 -6.31 16.51 8.57
N ARG A 63 -5.82 16.46 7.32
CA ARG A 63 -6.12 15.39 6.36
C ARG A 63 -5.35 14.10 6.61
N CYS A 64 -4.18 14.15 7.24
CA CYS A 64 -3.44 12.95 7.62
C CYS A 64 -4.17 12.11 8.69
N ASP A 65 -5.13 12.73 9.39
CA ASP A 65 -5.99 12.08 10.40
C ASP A 65 -5.25 11.41 11.57
N TRP A 66 -4.03 11.86 11.85
CA TRP A 66 -3.29 11.48 13.06
C TRP A 66 -3.51 12.45 14.23
N PHE A 67 -4.07 13.64 13.97
CA PHE A 67 -4.32 14.67 14.96
C PHE A 67 -5.75 15.20 14.90
N THR A 68 -6.28 15.62 16.04
CA THR A 68 -7.41 16.55 16.10
C THR A 68 -6.86 17.98 16.12
N VAL A 69 -6.77 18.60 14.94
CA VAL A 69 -6.22 19.95 14.79
C VAL A 69 -7.22 20.99 15.31
N GLN A 70 -6.75 21.87 16.20
CA GLN A 70 -7.54 22.92 16.83
C GLN A 70 -6.95 24.31 16.54
N SER A 71 -7.80 25.34 16.47
CA SER A 71 -7.36 26.74 16.32
C SER A 71 -6.76 27.30 17.61
N SER A 72 -7.24 26.82 18.76
CA SER A 72 -6.74 27.12 20.10
C SER A 72 -7.21 26.02 21.06
N GLY A 73 -6.53 25.86 22.19
CA GLY A 73 -6.92 24.85 23.19
C GLY A 73 -6.15 25.04 24.49
N ARG A 74 -6.76 24.63 25.61
CA ARG A 74 -6.08 24.53 26.91
C ARG A 74 -5.38 23.18 26.97
N ASP A 75 -4.06 23.20 27.12
CA ASP A 75 -3.21 22.01 27.28
C ASP A 75 -3.29 20.96 26.15
N PRO A 76 -3.01 21.35 24.88
CA PRO A 76 -3.04 20.41 23.76
C PRO A 76 -1.96 19.33 23.90
N ASP A 77 -2.19 18.15 23.31
CA ASP A 77 -1.23 17.05 23.30
C ASP A 77 0.06 17.42 22.55
N PHE A 78 -0.08 18.23 21.49
CA PHE A 78 1.00 18.78 20.69
C PHE A 78 0.79 20.28 20.42
N THR A 79 1.86 21.06 20.53
CA THR A 79 1.95 22.42 19.98
C THR A 79 3.01 22.47 18.89
N VAL A 80 2.73 23.23 17.83
CA VAL A 80 3.64 23.40 16.69
C VAL A 80 3.86 24.89 16.43
N ALA A 81 5.10 25.34 16.55
CA ALA A 81 5.55 26.61 16.02
C ALA A 81 6.24 26.35 14.67
N ALA A 82 5.83 27.05 13.62
CA ALA A 82 6.29 26.81 12.26
C ALA A 82 6.94 28.06 11.65
N ARG A 83 8.00 27.86 10.86
CA ARG A 83 8.66 28.93 10.10
C ARG A 83 8.92 28.48 8.67
N HIS A 84 8.33 29.20 7.71
CA HIS A 84 8.57 29.04 6.28
C HIS A 84 9.65 30.03 5.82
N LEU A 85 10.78 29.47 5.40
CA LEU A 85 11.91 30.22 4.87
C LEU A 85 11.83 30.18 3.35
N ALA A 86 11.45 31.29 2.72
CA ALA A 86 11.41 31.43 1.26
C ALA A 86 12.80 31.73 0.65
N GLY A 87 12.98 31.41 -0.63
CA GLY A 87 14.20 31.72 -1.39
C GLY A 87 14.79 30.51 -2.11
N ALA A 88 16.07 30.58 -2.48
CA ALA A 88 16.77 29.53 -3.23
C ALA A 88 16.88 28.18 -2.47
N ALA A 89 16.77 28.22 -1.14
CA ALA A 89 16.71 27.05 -0.27
C ALA A 89 15.41 27.05 0.53
N GLU A 90 14.28 27.07 -0.19
CA GLU A 90 12.94 27.06 0.41
C GLU A 90 12.81 25.90 1.39
N SER A 91 12.41 26.18 2.64
CA SER A 91 12.23 25.15 3.66
C SER A 91 11.15 25.50 4.68
N LEU A 92 10.59 24.47 5.30
CA LEU A 92 9.64 24.56 6.40
C LEU A 92 10.26 23.94 7.64
N GLU A 93 10.37 24.73 8.70
CA GLU A 93 10.87 24.31 10.01
C GLU A 93 9.70 24.21 10.97
N LEU A 94 9.59 23.08 11.69
CA LEU A 94 8.62 22.91 12.76
C LEU A 94 9.35 22.69 14.08
N GLN A 95 8.96 23.42 15.11
CA GLN A 95 9.30 23.16 16.50
C GLN A 95 8.07 22.62 17.20
N VAL A 96 8.18 21.41 17.72
CA VAL A 96 7.06 20.67 18.30
C VAL A 96 7.30 20.47 19.78
N VAL A 97 6.29 20.75 20.60
CA VAL A 97 6.30 20.47 22.04
C VAL A 97 5.12 19.57 22.37
N THR A 98 5.39 18.49 23.11
CA THR A 98 4.37 17.56 23.60
C THR A 98 3.81 18.03 24.94
N ARG A 99 2.64 17.52 25.34
CA ARG A 99 2.10 17.76 26.70
C ARG A 99 3.08 17.39 27.81
N GLN A 100 3.91 16.37 27.59
CA GLN A 100 4.95 15.92 28.53
C GLN A 100 6.21 16.81 28.52
N ARG A 101 6.16 17.98 27.84
CA ARG A 101 7.26 18.94 27.68
C ARG A 101 8.50 18.41 26.96
N ALA A 102 8.42 17.25 26.32
CA ALA A 102 9.43 16.85 25.33
C ALA A 102 9.30 17.75 24.10
N SER A 103 10.42 18.22 23.57
CA SER A 103 10.47 19.09 22.39
C SER A 103 11.42 18.57 21.32
N PHE A 104 11.07 18.75 20.05
CA PHE A 104 11.94 18.42 18.93
C PHE A 104 11.70 19.34 17.74
N GLY A 105 12.77 19.59 17.00
CA GLY A 105 12.74 20.30 15.72
C GLY A 105 12.78 19.34 14.53
N LEU A 106 12.21 19.79 13.42
CA LEU A 106 12.37 19.18 12.10
C LEU A 106 12.42 20.26 11.02
N ARG A 107 13.05 19.93 9.89
CA ARG A 107 13.17 20.79 8.73
C ARG A 107 12.95 19.97 7.47
N ALA A 108 12.05 20.44 6.60
CA ALA A 108 11.86 19.89 5.28
C ALA A 108 12.23 20.95 4.23
N ALA A 109 13.04 20.57 3.24
CA ALA A 109 13.38 21.43 2.12
C ALA A 109 12.44 21.16 0.93
N ALA A 110 12.17 22.18 0.13
CA ALA A 110 11.46 22.01 -1.13
C ALA A 110 12.30 21.19 -2.11
N GLY A 111 11.73 20.08 -2.59
CA GLY A 111 12.26 19.29 -3.69
C GLY A 111 11.68 19.70 -5.04
N ALA A 112 11.78 18.80 -6.02
CA ALA A 112 11.21 19.01 -7.36
C ALA A 112 9.67 19.17 -7.33
N GLY A 113 9.00 18.63 -6.32
CA GLY A 113 7.57 18.78 -6.08
C GLY A 113 7.16 20.08 -5.41
N GLY A 114 8.11 20.99 -5.15
CA GLY A 114 7.89 22.34 -4.66
C GLY A 114 7.30 22.41 -3.24
N THR A 115 6.50 23.44 -3.00
CA THR A 115 5.91 23.75 -1.68
C THR A 115 5.03 22.61 -1.12
N ASP A 116 4.31 21.89 -1.97
CA ASP A 116 3.44 20.79 -1.52
C ASP A 116 4.25 19.63 -0.96
N GLU A 117 5.29 19.21 -1.69
CA GLU A 117 6.21 18.17 -1.24
C GLU A 117 6.88 18.58 0.08
N MET A 118 7.35 19.83 0.18
CA MET A 118 7.95 20.37 1.40
C MET A 118 7.02 20.23 2.62
N VAL A 119 5.77 20.67 2.49
CA VAL A 119 4.78 20.60 3.57
C VAL A 119 4.50 19.14 3.94
N PHE A 120 4.30 18.28 2.94
CA PHE A 120 3.97 16.89 3.18
C PHE A 120 5.11 16.13 3.84
N ARG A 121 6.37 16.36 3.42
CA ARG A 121 7.55 15.82 4.09
C ARG A 121 7.69 16.33 5.53
N ALA A 122 7.40 17.60 5.79
CA ALA A 122 7.42 18.13 7.17
C ALA A 122 6.39 17.42 8.07
N VAL A 123 5.19 17.13 7.55
CA VAL A 123 4.17 16.38 8.29
C VAL A 123 4.57 14.91 8.46
N ASP A 124 5.12 14.26 7.44
CA ASP A 124 5.59 12.88 7.56
C ASP A 124 6.73 12.73 8.58
N GLU A 125 7.68 13.67 8.62
CA GLU A 125 8.72 13.69 9.65
C GLU A 125 8.13 13.90 11.06
N LEU A 126 7.08 14.71 11.19
CA LEU A 126 6.34 14.84 12.45
C LEU A 126 5.71 13.51 12.84
N LEU A 127 5.02 12.83 11.92
CA LEU A 127 4.40 11.53 12.19
C LEU A 127 5.44 10.47 12.58
N ARG A 128 6.60 10.46 11.91
CA ARG A 128 7.71 9.55 12.24
C ARG A 128 8.24 9.77 13.64
N LYS A 129 8.44 11.04 14.04
CA LYS A 129 8.95 11.39 15.37
C LYS A 129 7.91 11.21 16.49
N ALA A 130 6.65 11.55 16.21
CA ALA A 130 5.59 11.50 17.21
C ALA A 130 5.02 10.09 17.41
N PHE A 131 4.95 9.28 16.36
CA PHE A 131 4.20 8.02 16.36
C PHE A 131 4.98 6.80 15.84
N SER A 132 6.23 6.99 15.40
CA SER A 132 7.05 5.91 14.82
C SER A 132 6.38 5.22 13.63
N VAL A 133 5.72 6.01 12.77
CA VAL A 133 5.12 5.54 11.52
C VAL A 133 5.80 6.18 10.31
N PRO A 134 5.79 5.55 9.13
CA PRO A 134 6.42 6.11 7.93
C PRO A 134 5.89 7.50 7.52
N GLY A 135 4.61 7.77 7.81
CA GLY A 135 3.84 8.88 7.27
C GLY A 135 2.92 8.44 6.14
N LEU A 136 2.24 9.40 5.51
CA LEU A 136 1.39 9.18 4.33
C LEU A 136 1.26 10.42 3.43
N CYS A 137 1.68 11.60 3.87
CA CYS A 137 1.39 12.84 3.17
C CYS A 137 2.16 12.94 1.86
N ASN A 138 3.45 12.61 1.85
CA ASN A 138 4.27 12.64 0.63
C ASN A 138 4.14 11.32 -0.13
N SER A 139 2.91 10.86 -0.37
CA SER A 139 2.60 9.65 -1.13
C SER A 139 1.62 9.96 -2.27
N ARG A 140 1.41 8.99 -3.15
CA ARG A 140 0.48 9.10 -4.28
C ARG A 140 -0.48 7.93 -4.32
N LEU A 141 -1.66 8.21 -4.86
CA LEU A 141 -2.66 7.21 -5.21
C LEU A 141 -2.59 6.96 -6.71
N ALA A 142 -2.83 5.73 -7.13
CA ALA A 142 -3.17 5.37 -8.50
C ALA A 142 -4.58 4.78 -8.53
N PHE A 143 -5.39 5.08 -9.56
CA PHE A 143 -6.78 4.63 -9.65
C PHE A 143 -7.29 4.66 -11.09
N ALA A 144 -8.30 3.86 -11.40
CA ALA A 144 -8.97 3.87 -12.69
C ALA A 144 -10.10 4.92 -12.72
N VAL A 145 -10.16 5.70 -13.78
CA VAL A 145 -11.22 6.69 -14.04
C VAL A 145 -12.00 6.27 -15.28
N ALA A 146 -13.32 6.13 -15.15
CA ALA A 146 -14.18 5.87 -16.30
C ALA A 146 -14.43 7.16 -17.11
N GLY A 147 -14.26 7.05 -18.42
CA GLY A 147 -14.53 8.11 -19.40
C GLY A 147 -15.74 7.79 -20.28
N SER A 148 -15.87 8.54 -21.38
CA SER A 148 -16.88 8.28 -22.40
C SER A 148 -16.62 6.95 -23.12
N GLY A 149 -17.67 6.33 -23.66
CA GLY A 149 -17.54 5.13 -24.51
C GLY A 149 -16.99 3.89 -23.79
N ASN A 150 -17.24 3.73 -22.49
CA ASN A 150 -16.72 2.66 -21.64
C ASN A 150 -15.19 2.61 -21.49
N LEU A 151 -14.47 3.65 -21.92
CA LEU A 151 -13.02 3.75 -21.73
C LEU A 151 -12.68 3.92 -20.26
N LYS A 152 -11.51 3.40 -19.85
CA LYS A 152 -10.95 3.63 -18.52
C LYS A 152 -9.48 3.90 -18.64
N GLU A 153 -9.00 4.93 -17.96
CA GLU A 153 -7.58 5.22 -17.89
C GLU A 153 -7.13 5.25 -16.44
N VAL A 154 -5.88 4.88 -16.19
CA VAL A 154 -5.24 5.01 -14.88
C VAL A 154 -4.81 6.46 -14.70
N TYR A 155 -5.13 7.01 -13.54
CA TYR A 155 -4.73 8.32 -13.06
C TYR A 155 -3.89 8.17 -11.80
N THR A 156 -3.12 9.21 -11.49
CA THR A 156 -2.44 9.36 -10.20
C THR A 156 -2.81 10.69 -9.56
N CYS A 157 -2.85 10.77 -8.23
CA CYS A 157 -2.96 12.03 -7.49
C CYS A 157 -2.12 11.94 -6.21
N ARG A 158 -1.91 13.06 -5.52
CA ARG A 158 -1.32 13.05 -4.17
C ARG A 158 -2.32 12.50 -3.15
N PHE A 159 -1.84 12.18 -1.95
CA PHE A 159 -2.65 11.59 -0.87
C PHE A 159 -3.94 12.38 -0.56
N ASP A 160 -3.94 13.70 -0.76
CA ASP A 160 -5.07 14.60 -0.49
C ASP A 160 -6.02 14.80 -1.68
N GLY A 161 -5.73 14.14 -2.82
CA GLY A 161 -6.47 14.27 -4.08
C GLY A 161 -5.96 15.38 -5.00
N SER A 162 -4.98 16.19 -4.57
CA SER A 162 -4.37 17.22 -5.40
C SER A 162 -3.48 16.64 -6.50
N ASP A 163 -3.13 17.48 -7.50
CA ASP A 163 -2.22 17.12 -8.60
C ASP A 163 -2.61 15.81 -9.31
N SER A 164 -3.90 15.71 -9.66
CA SER A 164 -4.46 14.58 -10.42
C SER A 164 -3.98 14.61 -11.87
N ARG A 165 -3.36 13.53 -12.33
CA ARG A 165 -2.76 13.38 -13.66
C ARG A 165 -3.13 12.05 -14.27
N ARG A 166 -3.49 12.05 -15.56
CA ARG A 166 -3.70 10.83 -16.33
C ARG A 166 -2.35 10.16 -16.61
N LEU A 167 -2.22 8.89 -16.26
CA LEU A 167 -1.01 8.09 -16.50
C LEU A 167 -1.09 7.37 -17.86
N THR A 168 -2.23 6.75 -18.17
CA THR A 168 -2.41 5.95 -19.39
C THR A 168 -3.22 6.70 -20.45
N HIS A 169 -2.85 6.50 -21.72
CA HIS A 169 -3.46 7.15 -22.89
C HIS A 169 -3.73 6.08 -23.96
N ASN A 170 -4.30 4.95 -23.54
CA ASN A 170 -4.42 3.76 -24.37
C ASN A 170 -5.62 3.81 -25.30
N GLY A 171 -6.60 4.71 -25.05
CA GLY A 171 -7.85 4.74 -25.79
C GLY A 171 -8.63 3.43 -25.63
N SER A 172 -8.45 2.78 -24.48
CA SER A 172 -9.01 1.46 -24.17
C SER A 172 -9.35 1.38 -22.68
N ILE A 173 -9.45 0.17 -22.11
CA ILE A 173 -9.72 -0.04 -20.69
C ILE A 173 -8.40 -0.41 -19.99
N SER A 174 -7.90 0.52 -19.17
CA SER A 174 -6.79 0.35 -18.25
C SER A 174 -7.34 0.34 -16.81
N THR A 175 -7.11 -0.74 -16.07
CA THR A 175 -7.67 -0.95 -14.71
C THR A 175 -6.68 -1.63 -13.79
N GLU A 176 -7.06 -1.78 -12.51
CA GLU A 176 -6.29 -2.53 -11.50
C GLU A 176 -4.83 -2.06 -11.39
N PRO A 177 -4.58 -0.75 -11.19
CA PRO A 177 -3.23 -0.31 -10.91
C PRO A 177 -2.75 -0.91 -9.57
N SER A 178 -1.52 -1.40 -9.52
CA SER A 178 -0.82 -1.73 -8.27
C SER A 178 0.57 -1.10 -8.24
N TRP A 179 0.89 -0.37 -7.17
CA TRP A 179 2.22 0.18 -6.95
C TRP A 179 3.21 -0.93 -6.58
N GLY A 180 4.40 -0.86 -7.17
CA GLY A 180 5.55 -1.67 -6.76
C GLY A 180 6.39 -1.00 -5.67
N PRO A 181 7.36 -1.73 -5.11
CA PRO A 181 8.17 -1.26 -4.00
C PRO A 181 9.01 -0.02 -4.36
N GLY A 182 9.19 0.87 -3.37
CA GLY A 182 10.01 2.08 -3.49
C GLY A 182 9.51 3.09 -4.52
N ASN A 183 8.22 3.05 -4.89
CA ASN A 183 7.59 3.95 -5.87
C ASN A 183 8.24 3.94 -7.27
N ARG A 184 8.99 2.89 -7.60
CA ARG A 184 9.75 2.80 -8.87
C ARG A 184 8.92 2.25 -10.02
N GLN A 185 7.92 1.44 -9.69
CA GLN A 185 7.16 0.68 -10.66
C GLN A 185 5.68 0.74 -10.33
N LEU A 186 4.85 0.62 -11.36
CA LEU A 186 3.41 0.40 -11.25
C LEU A 186 3.00 -0.63 -12.30
N VAL A 187 2.14 -1.57 -11.95
CA VAL A 187 1.49 -2.46 -12.90
C VAL A 187 0.04 -2.07 -13.12
N TYR A 188 -0.50 -2.35 -14.29
CA TYR A 188 -1.94 -2.26 -14.55
C TYR A 188 -2.40 -3.31 -15.55
N THR A 189 -3.68 -3.66 -15.50
CA THR A 189 -4.35 -4.53 -16.47
C THR A 189 -4.86 -3.70 -17.65
N LEU A 190 -4.52 -4.11 -18.87
CA LEU A 190 -4.96 -3.50 -20.12
C LEU A 190 -5.82 -4.47 -20.92
N TYR A 191 -7.03 -4.05 -21.26
CA TYR A 191 -7.91 -4.74 -22.19
C TYR A 191 -7.79 -4.03 -23.53
N GLN A 192 -7.32 -4.72 -24.57
CA GLN A 192 -7.16 -4.14 -25.91
C GLN A 192 -7.24 -5.24 -26.96
N ASN A 193 -7.95 -4.99 -28.07
CA ASN A 193 -8.08 -5.92 -29.20
C ASN A 193 -8.53 -7.32 -28.78
N ASN A 194 -9.59 -7.41 -27.95
CA ASN A 194 -10.13 -8.65 -27.38
C ASN A 194 -9.11 -9.51 -26.62
N ALA A 195 -8.03 -8.91 -26.12
CA ALA A 195 -7.04 -9.55 -25.28
C ALA A 195 -6.83 -8.75 -24.00
N THR A 196 -6.38 -9.44 -22.95
CA THR A 196 -5.92 -8.81 -21.72
C THR A 196 -4.41 -8.93 -21.62
N SER A 197 -3.77 -7.95 -20.99
CA SER A 197 -2.33 -7.95 -20.74
C SER A 197 -2.04 -7.22 -19.45
N VAL A 198 -0.96 -7.60 -18.78
CA VAL A 198 -0.41 -6.81 -17.68
C VAL A 198 0.69 -5.92 -18.24
N VAL A 199 0.68 -4.65 -17.90
CA VAL A 199 1.68 -3.66 -18.30
C VAL A 199 2.47 -3.24 -17.07
N LEU A 200 3.80 -3.19 -17.17
CA LEU A 200 4.69 -2.60 -16.17
C LEU A 200 5.11 -1.21 -16.61
N VAL A 201 4.97 -0.24 -15.71
CA VAL A 201 5.34 1.16 -15.88
C VAL A 201 6.54 1.47 -15.00
N ASP A 202 7.59 2.06 -15.58
CA ASP A 202 8.68 2.70 -14.85
C ASP A 202 8.24 4.11 -14.46
N MET A 203 8.13 4.37 -13.16
CA MET A 203 7.59 5.62 -12.63
C MET A 203 8.58 6.78 -12.67
N ALA A 204 9.88 6.52 -12.91
CA ALA A 204 10.89 7.57 -13.00
C ALA A 204 10.87 8.29 -14.37
N ASN A 205 10.48 7.58 -15.43
CA ASN A 205 10.53 8.09 -16.81
C ASN A 205 9.27 7.78 -17.65
N SER A 206 8.24 7.20 -17.03
CA SER A 206 6.96 6.82 -17.64
C SER A 206 7.07 5.79 -18.77
N ARG A 207 8.19 5.06 -18.91
CA ARG A 207 8.33 3.99 -19.89
C ARG A 207 7.43 2.82 -19.52
N GLN A 208 6.77 2.24 -20.51
CA GLN A 208 5.86 1.11 -20.31
C GLN A 208 6.32 -0.10 -21.13
N LYS A 209 6.18 -1.29 -20.56
CA LYS A 209 6.34 -2.55 -21.29
C LYS A 209 5.18 -3.49 -20.97
N ARG A 210 4.76 -4.29 -21.96
CA ARG A 210 3.89 -5.44 -21.70
C ARG A 210 4.68 -6.42 -20.82
N LEU A 211 4.25 -6.63 -19.58
CA LEU A 211 4.85 -7.60 -18.68
C LEU A 211 4.49 -9.01 -19.11
N CYS A 212 3.20 -9.27 -19.38
CA CYS A 212 2.76 -10.55 -19.92
C CYS A 212 1.52 -10.41 -20.80
N ARG A 213 1.36 -11.36 -21.75
CA ARG A 213 0.24 -11.48 -22.69
C ARG A 213 0.09 -12.93 -23.16
N PHE A 214 -0.24 -13.81 -22.24
CA PHE A 214 -0.59 -15.20 -22.58
C PHE A 214 -1.99 -15.28 -23.20
N PRO A 215 -2.35 -16.39 -23.88
CA PRO A 215 -3.73 -16.60 -24.32
C PRO A 215 -4.72 -16.51 -23.15
N GLY A 216 -5.85 -15.83 -23.37
CA GLY A 216 -6.90 -15.66 -22.36
C GLY A 216 -6.68 -14.48 -21.41
N LEU A 217 -7.08 -14.65 -20.15
CA LEU A 217 -7.01 -13.65 -19.08
C LEU A 217 -5.56 -13.44 -18.61
N ASN A 218 -5.19 -12.18 -18.42
CA ASN A 218 -3.96 -11.69 -17.79
C ASN A 218 -4.36 -10.45 -16.99
N ALA A 219 -4.62 -10.60 -15.69
CA ALA A 219 -5.20 -9.51 -14.88
C ALA A 219 -4.78 -9.56 -13.40
N GLY A 220 -5.06 -8.47 -12.68
CA GLY A 220 -4.90 -8.34 -11.24
C GLY A 220 -3.47 -8.61 -10.77
N ALA A 221 -2.49 -7.95 -11.38
CA ALA A 221 -1.09 -8.15 -11.02
C ALA A 221 -0.72 -7.42 -9.73
N ASP A 222 0.06 -8.10 -8.87
CA ASP A 222 0.67 -7.48 -7.69
C ASP A 222 2.16 -7.80 -7.60
N LEU A 223 2.98 -6.78 -7.31
CA LEU A 223 4.44 -6.89 -7.28
C LEU A 223 4.91 -7.36 -5.91
N SER A 224 5.90 -8.26 -5.89
CA SER A 224 6.51 -8.71 -4.64
C SER A 224 7.24 -7.55 -3.93
N PRO A 225 7.43 -7.62 -2.60
CA PRO A 225 8.11 -6.55 -1.84
C PRO A 225 9.54 -6.27 -2.31
N ASP A 226 10.20 -7.22 -2.96
CA ASP A 226 11.54 -7.07 -3.56
C ASP A 226 11.51 -6.57 -5.02
N GLY A 227 10.32 -6.47 -5.63
CA GLY A 227 10.09 -6.02 -7.00
C GLY A 227 10.56 -6.99 -8.08
N GLN A 228 10.99 -8.21 -7.72
CA GLN A 228 11.51 -9.18 -8.68
C GLN A 228 10.40 -10.00 -9.35
N TRP A 229 9.25 -10.10 -8.71
CA TRP A 229 8.17 -11.00 -9.09
C TRP A 229 6.84 -10.25 -9.19
N ALA A 230 5.96 -10.74 -10.05
CA ALA A 230 4.56 -10.33 -10.08
C ALA A 230 3.66 -11.56 -9.94
N ALA A 231 2.72 -11.51 -9.00
CA ALA A 231 1.65 -12.49 -8.89
C ALA A 231 0.50 -12.05 -9.80
N ILE A 232 -0.02 -12.94 -10.63
CA ILE A 232 -0.98 -12.60 -11.69
C ILE A 232 -2.04 -13.69 -11.79
N SER A 233 -3.28 -13.29 -12.06
CA SER A 233 -4.36 -14.21 -12.45
C SER A 233 -4.29 -14.47 -13.95
N LEU A 234 -3.98 -15.71 -14.34
CA LEU A 234 -3.85 -16.10 -15.76
C LEU A 234 -4.86 -17.17 -16.12
N SER A 235 -5.40 -17.10 -17.35
CA SER A 235 -6.20 -18.21 -17.92
C SER A 235 -5.50 -18.98 -19.05
N LYS A 236 -4.17 -18.97 -19.06
CA LYS A 236 -3.35 -19.55 -20.14
C LYS A 236 -3.59 -21.04 -20.38
N ASP A 237 -3.99 -21.77 -19.34
CA ASP A 237 -4.24 -23.22 -19.38
C ASP A 237 -5.75 -23.55 -19.38
N ARG A 238 -6.58 -22.61 -19.86
CA ARG A 238 -8.06 -22.67 -19.97
C ARG A 238 -8.82 -22.60 -18.63
N ARG A 239 -8.13 -22.42 -17.52
CA ARG A 239 -8.67 -22.14 -16.18
C ARG A 239 -7.98 -20.94 -15.59
N VAL A 240 -8.67 -20.19 -14.73
CA VAL A 240 -8.10 -19.01 -14.08
C VAL A 240 -7.38 -19.44 -12.82
N ASP A 241 -6.05 -19.48 -12.89
CA ASP A 241 -5.17 -19.84 -11.79
C ASP A 241 -4.22 -18.68 -11.45
N LEU A 242 -3.58 -18.76 -10.28
CA LEU A 242 -2.52 -17.84 -9.89
C LEU A 242 -1.16 -18.32 -10.38
N PHE A 243 -0.40 -17.38 -10.93
CA PHE A 243 0.98 -17.60 -11.35
C PHE A 243 1.88 -16.51 -10.77
N VAL A 244 3.16 -16.83 -10.63
CA VAL A 244 4.19 -15.82 -10.42
C VAL A 244 5.07 -15.75 -11.65
N VAL A 245 5.26 -14.53 -12.16
CA VAL A 245 6.11 -14.23 -13.31
C VAL A 245 7.27 -13.33 -12.88
N SER A 246 8.38 -13.38 -13.61
CA SER A 246 9.48 -12.42 -13.41
C SER A 246 9.03 -11.02 -13.83
N ALA A 247 9.18 -10.02 -12.94
CA ALA A 247 8.94 -8.61 -13.28
C ALA A 247 9.93 -8.09 -14.34
N GLN A 248 11.10 -8.73 -14.47
CA GLN A 248 12.10 -8.39 -15.47
C GLN A 248 11.73 -8.95 -16.85
N THR A 249 11.50 -10.26 -16.95
CA THR A 249 11.36 -10.94 -18.26
C THR A 249 9.92 -11.23 -18.67
N GLY A 250 8.95 -11.18 -17.74
CA GLY A 250 7.56 -11.57 -18.01
C GLY A 250 7.33 -13.08 -18.09
N GLN A 251 8.38 -13.89 -17.91
CA GLN A 251 8.29 -15.35 -17.99
C GLN A 251 7.64 -15.92 -16.73
N VAL A 252 6.81 -16.95 -16.91
CA VAL A 252 6.24 -17.73 -15.81
C VAL A 252 7.36 -18.44 -15.07
N ALA A 253 7.49 -18.14 -13.78
CA ALA A 253 8.42 -18.83 -12.90
C ALA A 253 7.75 -20.02 -12.20
N ARG A 254 6.47 -19.87 -11.83
CA ARG A 254 5.70 -20.89 -11.11
C ARG A 254 4.20 -20.69 -11.27
N GLN A 255 3.47 -21.79 -11.21
CA GLN A 255 2.03 -21.84 -11.02
C GLN A 255 1.77 -22.11 -9.53
N LEU A 256 0.91 -21.33 -8.89
CA LEU A 256 0.61 -21.44 -7.47
C LEU A 256 -0.67 -22.24 -7.22
N THR A 257 -1.67 -22.12 -8.09
CA THR A 257 -2.94 -22.85 -7.98
C THR A 257 -3.21 -23.66 -9.25
N SER A 258 -3.97 -24.75 -9.12
CA SER A 258 -4.37 -25.62 -10.23
C SER A 258 -5.76 -26.21 -9.99
N ASP A 259 -6.57 -25.48 -9.21
CA ASP A 259 -7.86 -25.96 -8.74
C ASP A 259 -8.93 -25.86 -9.85
N LEU A 260 -10.13 -26.39 -9.60
CA LEU A 260 -11.26 -26.20 -10.52
C LEU A 260 -11.93 -24.83 -10.37
N SER A 261 -11.72 -24.19 -9.21
CA SER A 261 -12.17 -22.86 -8.89
C SER A 261 -11.45 -21.79 -9.72
N ALA A 262 -12.04 -20.61 -9.79
CA ALA A 262 -11.35 -19.43 -10.31
C ALA A 262 -10.59 -18.74 -9.18
N GLU A 263 -9.32 -18.41 -9.41
CA GLU A 263 -8.53 -17.58 -8.52
C GLU A 263 -8.26 -16.18 -9.05
N SER A 264 -8.30 -15.18 -8.17
CA SER A 264 -8.10 -13.78 -8.58
C SER A 264 -7.57 -12.89 -7.46
N SER A 265 -7.19 -11.66 -7.83
CA SER A 265 -6.75 -10.60 -6.91
C SER A 265 -5.69 -11.06 -5.89
N PRO A 266 -4.55 -11.60 -6.35
CA PRO A 266 -3.45 -11.89 -5.45
C PRO A 266 -2.90 -10.59 -4.85
N CYS A 267 -2.50 -10.63 -3.58
CA CYS A 267 -1.66 -9.62 -2.95
C CYS A 267 -0.55 -10.28 -2.12
N TRP A 268 0.66 -9.74 -2.21
CA TRP A 268 1.81 -10.27 -1.51
C TRP A 268 1.76 -9.93 -0.03
N SER A 269 2.21 -10.87 0.80
CA SER A 269 2.58 -10.57 2.18
C SER A 269 3.77 -9.60 2.21
N PRO A 270 3.89 -8.75 3.25
CA PRO A 270 5.02 -7.82 3.40
C PRO A 270 6.38 -8.50 3.45
N ARG A 271 6.42 -9.78 3.85
CA ARG A 271 7.63 -10.61 3.90
C ARG A 271 7.94 -11.32 2.59
N GLY A 272 7.02 -11.31 1.62
CA GLY A 272 7.17 -12.00 0.34
C GLY A 272 7.14 -13.52 0.43
N ASP A 273 6.75 -14.10 1.58
CA ASP A 273 6.73 -15.54 1.82
C ASP A 273 5.35 -16.18 1.57
N GLN A 274 4.30 -15.36 1.55
CA GLN A 274 2.91 -15.76 1.30
C GLN A 274 2.18 -14.78 0.37
N LEU A 275 1.06 -15.23 -0.17
CA LEU A 275 0.06 -14.42 -0.87
C LEU A 275 -1.32 -14.62 -0.26
N CYS A 276 -2.10 -13.55 -0.20
CA CYS A 276 -3.54 -13.60 -0.01
C CYS A 276 -4.23 -13.47 -1.37
N PHE A 277 -5.31 -14.22 -1.61
CA PHE A 277 -6.01 -14.19 -2.88
C PHE A 277 -7.49 -14.57 -2.73
N VAL A 278 -8.26 -14.32 -3.77
CA VAL A 278 -9.67 -14.70 -3.85
C VAL A 278 -9.81 -16.05 -4.56
N SER A 279 -10.59 -16.96 -3.99
CA SER A 279 -11.02 -18.20 -4.65
C SER A 279 -12.49 -18.46 -4.39
N ASP A 280 -13.21 -18.92 -5.42
CA ASP A 280 -14.62 -19.31 -5.34
C ASP A 280 -14.84 -20.80 -5.00
N ARG A 281 -13.78 -21.53 -4.62
CA ARG A 281 -13.84 -22.97 -4.29
C ARG A 281 -14.85 -23.36 -3.20
N ALA A 282 -15.29 -22.40 -2.39
CA ALA A 282 -16.33 -22.58 -1.37
C ALA A 282 -17.75 -22.26 -1.89
N GLY A 283 -17.94 -22.18 -3.21
CA GLY A 283 -19.19 -21.80 -3.88
C GLY A 283 -19.44 -20.29 -3.98
N ARG A 284 -18.59 -19.47 -3.35
CA ARG A 284 -18.64 -18.00 -3.37
C ARG A 284 -17.23 -17.42 -3.16
N PRO A 285 -16.94 -16.18 -3.60
CA PRO A 285 -15.62 -15.57 -3.44
C PRO A 285 -15.19 -15.43 -1.98
N GLN A 286 -14.04 -16.00 -1.66
CA GLN A 286 -13.49 -16.08 -0.31
C GLN A 286 -11.98 -15.83 -0.34
N LEU A 287 -11.42 -15.34 0.76
CA LEU A 287 -9.98 -15.10 0.89
C LEU A 287 -9.24 -16.36 1.33
N TYR A 288 -8.12 -16.63 0.68
CA TYR A 288 -7.22 -17.75 0.94
C TYR A 288 -5.77 -17.26 1.04
N LEU A 289 -4.96 -18.02 1.77
CA LEU A 289 -3.51 -17.84 1.87
C LEU A 289 -2.79 -19.01 1.21
N ILE A 290 -1.73 -18.73 0.48
CA ILE A 290 -0.82 -19.73 -0.09
C ILE A 290 0.63 -19.27 0.08
N GLY A 291 1.57 -20.22 0.20
CA GLY A 291 2.99 -19.89 0.20
C GLY A 291 3.44 -19.32 -1.15
N ALA A 292 4.42 -18.42 -1.13
CA ALA A 292 5.02 -17.85 -2.34
C ALA A 292 5.70 -18.89 -3.24
N GLN A 293 6.05 -20.05 -2.67
CA GLN A 293 6.60 -21.20 -3.38
C GLN A 293 5.52 -22.25 -3.74
N GLY A 294 4.24 -21.93 -3.52
CA GLY A 294 3.11 -22.85 -3.69
C GLY A 294 2.77 -23.61 -2.41
N GLY A 295 2.13 -24.76 -2.58
CA GLY A 295 1.64 -25.62 -1.50
C GLY A 295 0.12 -25.50 -1.29
N SER A 296 -0.36 -26.03 -0.16
CA SER A 296 -1.79 -26.04 0.13
C SER A 296 -2.30 -24.66 0.50
N ALA A 297 -3.35 -24.21 -0.18
CA ALA A 297 -4.05 -22.98 0.17
C ALA A 297 -4.94 -23.21 1.41
N THR A 298 -4.98 -22.22 2.31
CA THR A 298 -5.83 -22.24 3.51
C THR A 298 -6.78 -21.07 3.52
N ARG A 299 -8.05 -21.29 3.90
CA ARG A 299 -9.04 -20.20 3.98
C ARG A 299 -8.63 -19.22 5.08
N LEU A 300 -8.67 -17.93 4.77
CA LEU A 300 -8.26 -16.87 5.70
C LEU A 300 -9.29 -16.70 6.82
N LEU A 301 -10.55 -16.52 6.45
CA LEU A 301 -11.66 -16.25 7.37
C LEU A 301 -12.44 -17.53 7.66
N ARG A 302 -12.84 -17.73 8.92
CA ARG A 302 -13.73 -18.85 9.30
C ARG A 302 -15.12 -18.66 8.72
N GLU A 303 -15.66 -17.45 8.81
CA GLU A 303 -17.00 -17.10 8.36
C GLU A 303 -16.99 -15.75 7.62
N SER A 304 -17.57 -15.74 6.42
CA SER A 304 -17.97 -14.54 5.68
C SER A 304 -18.92 -14.96 4.55
N ASP A 305 -19.78 -14.03 4.10
CA ASP A 305 -20.59 -14.26 2.91
C ASP A 305 -19.72 -14.12 1.66
N GLU A 306 -19.20 -12.94 1.35
CA GLU A 306 -18.16 -12.78 0.33
C GLU A 306 -17.00 -11.98 0.91
N ALA A 307 -15.79 -12.28 0.46
CA ALA A 307 -14.59 -11.51 0.78
C ALA A 307 -13.67 -11.45 -0.45
N VAL A 308 -13.42 -10.24 -0.94
CA VAL A 308 -12.75 -9.96 -2.22
C VAL A 308 -11.81 -8.75 -2.13
N SER A 309 -10.97 -8.58 -3.15
CA SER A 309 -10.01 -7.47 -3.29
C SER A 309 -9.17 -7.26 -2.03
N PRO A 310 -8.37 -8.27 -1.61
CA PRO A 310 -7.51 -8.12 -0.46
C PRO A 310 -6.34 -7.19 -0.77
N ASP A 311 -5.88 -6.46 0.24
CA ASP A 311 -4.60 -5.75 0.23
C ASP A 311 -3.92 -5.87 1.60
N TRP A 312 -2.60 -6.11 1.60
CA TRP A 312 -1.84 -6.50 2.78
C TRP A 312 -0.91 -5.37 3.23
N SER A 313 -1.17 -4.83 4.43
CA SER A 313 -0.42 -3.68 4.93
C SER A 313 1.07 -4.02 5.09
N PRO A 314 1.99 -3.21 4.50
CA PRO A 314 3.42 -3.45 4.57
C PRO A 314 3.98 -3.32 5.99
N VAL A 315 3.28 -2.59 6.88
CA VAL A 315 3.79 -2.23 8.22
C VAL A 315 3.00 -2.82 9.38
N SER A 316 1.69 -3.08 9.23
CA SER A 316 0.88 -3.57 10.37
C SER A 316 0.72 -5.09 10.40
N ASN A 317 1.00 -5.77 9.27
CA ASN A 317 0.64 -7.18 9.03
C ASN A 317 -0.88 -7.42 9.16
N THR A 318 -1.67 -6.49 8.63
CA THR A 318 -3.13 -6.56 8.59
C THR A 318 -3.58 -6.63 7.13
N ILE A 319 -4.60 -7.43 6.82
CA ILE A 319 -5.21 -7.48 5.49
C ILE A 319 -6.50 -6.66 5.51
N CYS A 320 -6.66 -5.74 4.57
CA CYS A 320 -7.95 -5.08 4.31
C CYS A 320 -8.61 -5.74 3.10
N PHE A 321 -9.95 -5.75 3.04
CA PHE A 321 -10.71 -6.39 1.97
C PHE A 321 -12.14 -5.86 1.91
N SER A 322 -12.79 -6.07 0.76
CA SER A 322 -14.23 -5.82 0.61
C SER A 322 -15.00 -7.06 1.05
N THR A 323 -16.04 -6.91 1.86
CA THR A 323 -16.88 -8.03 2.31
C THR A 323 -18.35 -7.71 2.21
N ARG A 324 -19.14 -8.70 1.82
CA ARG A 324 -20.60 -8.56 1.68
C ARG A 324 -21.29 -8.73 3.02
N LEU A 325 -22.06 -7.72 3.44
CA LEU A 325 -22.83 -7.67 4.68
C LEU A 325 -24.22 -7.11 4.39
N GLY A 326 -25.27 -7.86 4.71
CA GLY A 326 -26.65 -7.40 4.48
C GLY A 326 -26.93 -7.02 3.02
N GLY A 327 -26.27 -7.68 2.07
CA GLY A 327 -26.41 -7.42 0.63
C GLY A 327 -25.59 -6.26 0.07
N GLN A 328 -24.84 -5.51 0.90
CA GLN A 328 -23.95 -4.42 0.47
C GLN A 328 -22.49 -4.75 0.76
N TYR A 329 -21.56 -4.21 -0.02
CA TYR A 329 -20.13 -4.32 0.29
C TYR A 329 -19.70 -3.27 1.32
N ALA A 330 -18.92 -3.71 2.30
CA ALA A 330 -18.25 -2.90 3.31
C ALA A 330 -16.75 -3.20 3.29
N ILE A 331 -15.94 -2.29 3.81
CA ILE A 331 -14.51 -2.58 4.03
C ILE A 331 -14.33 -3.19 5.41
N ALA A 332 -13.57 -4.28 5.46
CA ALA A 332 -13.15 -4.93 6.68
C ALA A 332 -11.64 -5.12 6.71
N VAL A 333 -11.12 -5.34 7.91
CA VAL A 333 -9.72 -5.68 8.17
C VAL A 333 -9.63 -6.96 9.01
N VAL A 334 -8.53 -7.69 8.87
CA VAL A 334 -8.18 -8.82 9.71
C VAL A 334 -6.71 -8.73 10.11
N ASP A 335 -6.43 -8.78 11.41
CA ASP A 335 -5.07 -8.77 11.95
C ASP A 335 -4.49 -10.18 11.83
N MET A 336 -3.36 -10.30 11.11
CA MET A 336 -2.72 -11.61 10.88
C MET A 336 -1.98 -12.14 12.12
N LYS A 337 -1.82 -11.32 13.16
CA LYS A 337 -1.29 -11.73 14.47
C LYS A 337 -2.38 -12.33 15.36
N ASP A 338 -3.65 -12.01 15.09
CA ASP A 338 -4.78 -12.61 15.79
C ASP A 338 -5.07 -14.01 15.23
N GLY A 339 -4.78 -15.03 16.03
CA GLY A 339 -5.02 -16.43 15.68
C GLY A 339 -6.51 -16.76 15.44
N SER A 340 -7.43 -15.92 15.93
CA SER A 340 -8.87 -16.08 15.65
C SER A 340 -9.23 -15.70 14.21
N ARG A 341 -8.43 -14.84 13.56
CA ARG A 341 -8.65 -14.26 12.23
C ARG A 341 -10.06 -13.66 12.06
N THR A 342 -10.52 -12.95 13.09
CA THR A 342 -11.84 -12.32 13.08
C THR A 342 -11.80 -11.02 12.27
N ARG A 343 -12.77 -10.87 11.37
CA ARG A 343 -12.92 -9.64 10.59
C ARG A 343 -13.47 -8.49 11.46
N LYS A 344 -12.91 -7.29 11.29
CA LYS A 344 -13.44 -6.04 11.84
C LYS A 344 -13.91 -5.14 10.70
N VAL A 345 -15.18 -4.75 10.68
CA VAL A 345 -15.72 -3.81 9.70
C VAL A 345 -15.31 -2.39 10.07
N VAL A 346 -14.83 -1.61 9.10
CA VAL A 346 -14.27 -0.26 9.32
C VAL A 346 -15.07 0.86 8.64
N THR A 347 -15.94 0.54 7.69
CA THR A 347 -16.88 1.50 7.09
C THR A 347 -18.20 1.51 7.86
N ASN A 348 -18.65 2.71 8.26
CA ASN A 348 -19.84 2.93 9.10
C ASN A 348 -20.92 3.78 8.42
N ALA A 349 -20.82 3.98 7.10
CA ALA A 349 -21.81 4.72 6.32
C ALA A 349 -22.39 3.87 5.18
N ALA A 350 -23.64 4.12 4.82
CA ALA A 350 -24.36 3.35 3.81
C ALA A 350 -23.71 3.44 2.41
N GLY A 351 -23.86 2.39 1.61
CA GLY A 351 -23.34 2.30 0.24
C GLY A 351 -22.48 1.07 0.02
N ASN A 352 -22.05 0.86 -1.22
CA ASN A 352 -21.10 -0.20 -1.55
C ASN A 352 -19.69 0.36 -1.51
N TRP A 353 -18.86 -0.22 -0.65
CA TRP A 353 -17.46 0.11 -0.48
C TRP A 353 -16.60 -1.00 -1.06
N GLU A 354 -15.76 -0.66 -2.03
CA GLU A 354 -15.10 -1.62 -2.90
C GLU A 354 -13.61 -1.31 -3.02
N SER A 355 -12.81 -2.35 -3.24
CA SER A 355 -11.39 -2.28 -3.64
C SER A 355 -10.51 -1.42 -2.71
N PRO A 356 -10.35 -1.83 -1.43
CA PRO A 356 -9.51 -1.10 -0.50
C PRO A 356 -8.01 -1.30 -0.81
N ALA A 357 -7.19 -0.31 -0.47
CA ALA A 357 -5.73 -0.39 -0.46
C ALA A 357 -5.15 0.38 0.74
N TRP A 358 -4.12 -0.15 1.38
CA TRP A 358 -3.47 0.41 2.57
C TRP A 358 -2.66 1.65 2.25
N ALA A 359 -2.84 2.68 3.06
CA ALA A 359 -1.87 3.75 3.17
C ALA A 359 -0.56 3.23 3.84
N PRO A 360 0.59 3.87 3.56
CA PRO A 360 1.88 3.45 4.11
C PRO A 360 1.99 3.62 5.64
N ASP A 361 1.05 4.31 6.28
CA ASP A 361 1.05 4.50 7.73
C ASP A 361 0.48 3.31 8.51
N GLY A 362 -0.07 2.30 7.82
CA GLY A 362 -0.62 1.09 8.44
C GLY A 362 -1.91 1.29 9.22
N ARG A 363 -2.53 2.47 9.13
CA ARG A 363 -3.78 2.82 9.82
C ARG A 363 -4.89 3.09 8.83
N HIS A 364 -4.61 3.81 7.75
CA HIS A 364 -5.62 4.26 6.82
C HIS A 364 -5.69 3.34 5.59
N VAL A 365 -6.88 3.26 5.00
CA VAL A 365 -7.09 2.59 3.70
C VAL A 365 -7.81 3.53 2.75
N VAL A 366 -7.41 3.58 1.48
CA VAL A 366 -8.21 4.18 0.42
C VAL A 366 -9.20 3.14 -0.10
N CYS A 367 -10.43 3.52 -0.42
CA CYS A 367 -11.37 2.64 -1.09
C CYS A 367 -12.33 3.45 -1.98
N ALA A 368 -13.01 2.77 -2.90
CA ALA A 368 -14.04 3.37 -3.73
C ALA A 368 -15.41 3.18 -3.07
N ARG A 369 -16.19 4.27 -2.97
CA ARG A 369 -17.59 4.21 -2.55
C ARG A 369 -18.49 4.46 -3.75
N ARG A 370 -19.40 3.52 -4.03
CA ARG A 370 -20.43 3.69 -5.06
C ARG A 370 -21.53 4.61 -4.56
N LEU A 371 -21.77 5.67 -5.32
CA LEU A 371 -22.84 6.65 -5.11
C LEU A 371 -23.90 6.50 -6.21
N GLN A 372 -24.96 7.30 -6.15
CA GLN A 372 -25.97 7.32 -7.22
C GLN A 372 -25.40 7.71 -8.58
N LYS A 373 -24.37 8.57 -8.59
CA LYS A 373 -23.69 9.06 -9.80
C LYS A 373 -22.19 8.78 -9.68
N GLY A 374 -21.78 7.59 -10.10
CA GLY A 374 -20.39 7.17 -10.14
C GLY A 374 -19.83 6.65 -8.81
N ARG A 375 -18.51 6.70 -8.69
CA ARG A 375 -17.75 6.23 -7.52
C ARG A 375 -16.74 7.30 -7.12
N GLU A 376 -16.64 7.54 -5.82
CA GLU A 376 -15.68 8.47 -5.23
C GLU A 376 -14.67 7.70 -4.36
N LEU A 377 -13.45 8.20 -4.29
CA LEU A 377 -12.42 7.66 -3.40
C LEU A 377 -12.51 8.29 -2.01
N TYR A 378 -12.41 7.45 -1.00
CA TYR A 378 -12.37 7.83 0.41
C TYR A 378 -11.17 7.20 1.09
N MET A 379 -10.52 7.97 1.96
CA MET A 379 -9.63 7.46 3.00
C MET A 379 -10.48 7.09 4.22
N VAL A 380 -10.28 5.89 4.75
CA VAL A 380 -11.01 5.32 5.88
C VAL A 380 -10.02 5.04 7.00
N ASP A 381 -10.32 5.57 8.19
CA ASP A 381 -9.60 5.26 9.42
C ASP A 381 -10.07 3.91 9.98
N THR A 382 -9.16 2.94 10.03
CA THR A 382 -9.46 1.59 10.54
C THR A 382 -9.59 1.53 12.06
N TRP A 383 -9.18 2.57 12.78
CA TRP A 383 -9.25 2.63 14.24
C TRP A 383 -10.56 3.23 14.73
N HIS A 384 -10.90 4.43 14.27
CA HIS A 384 -12.05 5.20 14.76
C HIS A 384 -13.18 5.34 13.72
N GLY A 385 -13.02 4.83 12.50
CA GLY A 385 -14.07 4.82 11.48
C GLY A 385 -14.36 6.19 10.86
N ARG A 386 -13.40 7.12 10.91
CA ARG A 386 -13.50 8.39 10.19
C ARG A 386 -13.42 8.15 8.68
N LEU A 387 -14.25 8.87 7.92
CA LEU A 387 -14.32 8.78 6.46
C LEU A 387 -13.95 10.15 5.85
N ILE A 388 -12.87 10.20 5.07
CA ILE A 388 -12.34 11.43 4.48
C ILE A 388 -12.40 11.32 2.94
N PRO A 389 -13.20 12.15 2.25
CA PRO A 389 -13.26 12.11 0.79
C PRO A 389 -11.93 12.61 0.18
N ILE A 390 -11.39 11.82 -0.76
CA ILE A 390 -10.21 12.17 -1.55
C ILE A 390 -10.63 12.83 -2.87
N THR A 391 -11.64 12.27 -3.53
CA THR A 391 -12.18 12.81 -4.79
C THR A 391 -13.62 13.27 -4.61
N ARG A 392 -14.09 14.16 -5.49
CA ARG A 392 -15.47 14.63 -5.52
C ARG A 392 -15.99 14.60 -6.95
N GLY A 393 -17.08 13.88 -7.18
CA GLY A 393 -17.61 13.60 -8.50
C GLY A 393 -16.72 12.67 -9.35
N GLY A 394 -17.27 12.27 -10.49
CA GLY A 394 -16.61 11.34 -11.41
C GLY A 394 -16.90 9.87 -11.10
N ASP A 395 -16.18 8.98 -11.78
CA ASP A 395 -16.29 7.54 -11.59
C ASP A 395 -14.90 6.93 -11.40
N HIS A 396 -14.45 6.91 -10.14
CA HIS A 396 -13.11 6.51 -9.73
C HIS A 396 -13.14 5.16 -9.00
N SER A 397 -12.27 4.25 -9.37
CA SER A 397 -12.30 2.88 -8.84
C SER A 397 -10.92 2.24 -8.80
N LEU A 398 -10.81 1.10 -8.11
CA LEU A 398 -9.59 0.28 -8.05
C LEU A 398 -8.37 1.10 -7.62
N PRO A 399 -8.43 1.80 -6.46
CA PRO A 399 -7.29 2.56 -5.98
C PRO A 399 -6.16 1.63 -5.51
N SER A 400 -4.93 2.12 -5.62
CA SER A 400 -3.71 1.57 -5.00
C SER A 400 -2.89 2.73 -4.44
N TRP A 401 -2.26 2.51 -3.29
CA TRP A 401 -1.51 3.54 -2.57
C TRP A 401 -0.01 3.27 -2.64
N SER A 402 0.77 4.30 -2.96
CA SER A 402 2.23 4.23 -2.99
C SER A 402 2.84 4.26 -1.59
N GLU A 403 4.11 3.87 -1.48
CA GLU A 403 4.93 4.19 -0.31
C GLU A 403 5.16 5.72 -0.20
N VAL A 404 5.68 6.17 0.93
CA VAL A 404 6.10 7.57 1.12
C VAL A 404 7.35 7.86 0.26
N TYR A 405 7.33 8.95 -0.50
CA TYR A 405 8.49 9.44 -1.24
C TYR A 405 9.50 10.10 -0.27
N PRO A 406 10.81 9.88 -0.46
CA PRO A 406 11.86 10.35 0.47
C PRO A 406 11.99 11.87 0.58
#